data_AF-A0AAI8X8V5-F1
#
_entry.id   AF-A0AAI8X8V5-F1
#
_cell.length_a   1.000
_cell.length_b   1.000
_cell.length_c   1.000
_cell.angle_alpha   90.00
_cell.angle_beta   90.00
_cell.angle_gamma   90.00
#
_symmetry.space_group_name_H-M   'P 1'
#
loop_
_entity.id
_entity.type
_entity.pdbx_description
1 polymer ?
#
loop_
_entity_poly.entity_id
_entity_poly.type
_entity_poly.pdbx_seq_one_letter_code
_entity_poly.pdbx_strand_id
1 'polypeptide(L)'
;MPEGQFKEGIVGGRLPAEQYADNFSDLHPPLDHHEALVESDRCYFCYDAPCMNACPTSIDIPLFIRQISTGNPIGSAKTIFDQNILGGMCARVCPTETLCEEVCVREVAEGKPVQIGRLQRYATDVAMAENKQFYPRPEPTGKTVAVVGAGPAGLAAAHRLARHGHDVTILEARPKAGGLNEYGIAAYKSVDNFAQAEVDYVAAIGGIDIQNGKALGRDYQLSDLIRNYDAVFLGMGLGGVNALRADGEDAAGVTNAVEFIAELRQAGDLASLPVGRRVVVIGGGMTAIDAAVQSKLLGAEEVTICYRRGQEHMNASGFEQDLAAANGVTIRHWLQPKRVIADAGQVSGIELEYTALKGDKLAGTGETLTLVADQVFKAIGQSFVPAALNGSEASIELEAGRIKVDREGRTSLAKVWAGGDCIFGGDDLTVSAVAQGRDTAESIHRSLTQG
;
A
#
# COMPACT_ATOMS: atom_id res chain seq x y z
N MET A 1 34.10 -3.73 13.05
CA MET A 1 32.99 -4.66 13.30
C MET A 1 32.11 -3.98 14.34
N PRO A 2 30.89 -3.57 14.01
CA PRO A 2 29.98 -3.01 15.00
C PRO A 2 29.75 -4.04 16.11
N GLU A 3 29.75 -3.62 17.37
CA GLU A 3 29.47 -4.51 18.50
C GLU A 3 28.07 -5.14 18.41
N GLY A 4 27.15 -4.54 17.64
CA GLY A 4 25.74 -4.94 17.56
C GLY A 4 25.40 -6.09 16.62
N GLN A 5 26.19 -6.33 15.55
CA GLN A 5 25.79 -7.23 14.46
C GLN A 5 25.50 -8.65 14.96
N PHE A 6 26.36 -9.17 15.84
CA PHE A 6 26.26 -10.53 16.38
C PHE A 6 25.53 -10.62 17.74
N LYS A 7 25.02 -9.49 18.27
CA LYS A 7 24.26 -9.51 19.53
C LYS A 7 23.01 -10.38 19.35
N GLU A 8 22.80 -11.29 20.29
CA GLU A 8 21.63 -12.16 20.34
C GLU A 8 20.37 -11.38 20.70
N GLY A 9 19.20 -11.94 20.35
CA GLY A 9 17.90 -11.35 20.65
C GLY A 9 17.50 -10.22 19.70
N ILE A 10 16.60 -9.34 20.15
CA ILE A 10 16.09 -8.20 19.39
C ILE A 10 16.75 -6.92 19.92
N VAL A 11 17.61 -6.28 19.11
CA VAL A 11 18.39 -5.09 19.51
C VAL A 11 18.50 -4.10 18.36
N GLY A 12 18.68 -2.81 18.70
CA GLY A 12 19.06 -1.77 17.74
C GLY A 12 20.58 -1.71 17.50
N GLY A 13 20.99 -0.92 16.51
CA GLY A 13 22.40 -0.59 16.26
C GLY A 13 23.23 -1.78 15.78
N ARG A 14 22.64 -2.66 14.97
CA ARG A 14 23.35 -3.83 14.41
C ARG A 14 24.39 -3.45 13.37
N LEU A 15 24.17 -2.35 12.64
CA LEU A 15 25.03 -1.88 11.56
C LEU A 15 25.74 -0.57 11.94
N PRO A 16 26.83 -0.18 11.26
CA PRO A 16 27.35 1.18 11.33
C PRO A 16 26.32 2.18 10.79
N ALA A 17 26.36 3.43 11.28
CA ALA A 17 25.41 4.48 10.89
C ALA A 17 25.33 4.71 9.37
N GLU A 18 26.48 4.71 8.68
CA GLU A 18 26.57 4.91 7.22
C GLU A 18 25.81 3.82 6.43
N GLN A 19 25.82 2.58 6.91
CA GLN A 19 25.19 1.47 6.21
C GLN A 19 23.67 1.54 6.24
N TYR A 20 23.07 2.16 7.26
CA TYR A 20 21.63 2.41 7.28
C TYR A 20 21.20 3.36 6.15
N ALA A 21 21.99 4.41 5.87
CA ALA A 21 21.67 5.34 4.80
C ALA A 21 21.74 4.66 3.42
N ASP A 22 22.77 3.84 3.19
CA ASP A 22 22.92 3.10 1.93
C ASP A 22 21.82 2.03 1.76
N ASN A 23 21.52 1.29 2.82
CA ASN A 23 20.51 0.22 2.80
C ASN A 23 19.09 0.75 2.55
N PHE A 24 18.76 1.94 3.06
CA PHE A 24 17.46 2.57 2.91
C PHE A 24 17.46 3.67 1.83
N SER A 25 18.42 3.60 0.90
CA SER A 25 18.39 4.40 -0.32
C SER A 25 17.24 3.98 -1.24
N ASP A 26 16.93 4.84 -2.21
CA ASP A 26 15.82 4.61 -3.12
C ASP A 26 16.08 3.39 -4.00
N LEU A 27 15.20 2.39 -3.94
CA LEU A 27 15.28 1.17 -4.76
C LEU A 27 15.23 1.48 -6.25
N HIS A 28 14.47 2.50 -6.64
CA HIS A 28 14.27 2.87 -8.04
C HIS A 28 14.51 4.36 -8.24
N PRO A 29 15.77 4.81 -8.25
CA PRO A 29 16.09 6.22 -8.45
C PRO A 29 15.40 6.80 -9.70
N PRO A 30 14.97 8.07 -9.63
CA PRO A 30 14.25 8.70 -10.74
C PRO A 30 15.13 8.71 -11.98
N LEU A 31 14.51 8.52 -13.14
CA LEU A 31 15.17 8.72 -14.42
C LEU A 31 15.61 10.18 -14.53
N ASP A 32 16.82 10.42 -15.03
CA ASP A 32 17.18 11.76 -15.48
C ASP A 32 16.46 12.10 -16.80
N HIS A 33 16.58 13.37 -17.23
CA HIS A 33 15.93 13.83 -18.46
C HIS A 33 16.36 13.04 -19.71
N HIS A 34 17.64 12.71 -19.84
CA HIS A 34 18.13 11.96 -20.99
C HIS A 34 17.64 10.50 -20.97
N GLU A 35 17.72 9.84 -19.81
CA GLU A 35 17.24 8.47 -19.65
C GLU A 35 15.72 8.38 -19.89
N ALA A 36 14.94 9.35 -19.42
CA ALA A 36 13.51 9.41 -19.65
C ALA A 36 13.17 9.58 -21.14
N LEU A 37 13.90 10.41 -21.88
CA LEU A 37 13.72 10.53 -23.33
C LEU A 37 14.03 9.20 -24.03
N VAL A 38 15.17 8.58 -23.73
CA VAL A 38 15.59 7.31 -24.34
C VAL A 38 14.58 6.19 -24.06
N GLU A 39 14.09 6.08 -22.83
CA GLU A 39 13.11 5.06 -22.47
C GLU A 39 11.73 5.36 -23.08
N SER A 40 11.33 6.64 -23.16
CA SER A 40 10.07 7.03 -23.79
C SER A 40 10.02 6.74 -25.30
N ASP A 41 11.17 6.86 -26.00
CA ASP A 41 11.31 6.55 -27.42
C ASP A 41 11.12 5.06 -27.74
N ARG A 42 11.18 4.18 -26.73
CA ARG A 42 10.88 2.76 -26.92
C ARG A 42 9.39 2.49 -27.09
N CYS A 43 8.51 3.38 -26.64
CA CYS A 43 7.07 3.17 -26.73
C CYS A 43 6.58 3.12 -28.18
N TYR A 44 5.75 2.12 -28.52
CA TYR A 44 5.11 2.05 -29.84
C TYR A 44 3.90 2.97 -29.98
N PHE A 45 3.47 3.63 -28.90
CA PHE A 45 2.31 4.52 -28.86
C PHE A 45 1.05 3.86 -29.45
N CYS A 46 0.74 2.67 -28.97
CA CYS A 46 -0.36 1.83 -29.45
C CYS A 46 -1.70 2.59 -29.40
N TYR A 47 -2.54 2.42 -30.43
CA TYR A 47 -3.87 3.04 -30.49
C TYR A 47 -4.87 2.40 -29.51
N ASP A 48 -4.92 1.06 -29.47
CA ASP A 48 -5.67 0.29 -28.47
C ASP A 48 -4.68 -0.30 -27.47
N ALA A 49 -4.16 0.57 -26.60
CA ALA A 49 -3.01 0.24 -25.78
C ALA A 49 -3.40 -0.71 -24.64
N PRO A 50 -2.92 -1.98 -24.65
CA PRO A 50 -3.29 -2.95 -23.61
C PRO A 50 -2.86 -2.49 -22.22
N CYS A 51 -1.77 -1.74 -22.11
CA CYS A 51 -1.30 -1.17 -20.85
C CYS A 51 -2.31 -0.23 -20.20
N MET A 52 -3.13 0.49 -20.98
CA MET A 52 -4.21 1.34 -20.43
C MET A 52 -5.33 0.50 -19.83
N ASN A 53 -5.69 -0.60 -20.49
CA ASN A 53 -6.74 -1.51 -20.05
C ASN A 53 -6.35 -2.27 -18.77
N ALA A 54 -5.07 -2.61 -18.62
CA ALA A 54 -4.55 -3.24 -17.40
C ALA A 54 -4.32 -2.25 -16.24
N CYS A 55 -4.26 -0.95 -16.51
CA CYS A 55 -4.11 0.07 -15.46
C CYS A 55 -5.47 0.31 -14.78
N PRO A 56 -5.63 0.09 -13.46
CA PRO A 56 -6.92 0.29 -12.79
C PRO A 56 -7.45 1.72 -12.86
N THR A 57 -6.57 2.71 -12.95
CA THR A 57 -6.94 4.12 -13.15
C THR A 57 -7.14 4.49 -14.63
N SER A 58 -6.87 3.60 -15.58
CA SER A 58 -7.01 3.85 -17.02
C SER A 58 -6.27 5.11 -17.49
N ILE A 59 -5.06 5.34 -16.97
CA ILE A 59 -4.19 6.42 -17.43
C ILE A 59 -3.93 6.26 -18.93
N ASP A 60 -3.94 7.36 -19.69
CA ASP A 60 -3.52 7.37 -21.10
C ASP A 60 -1.98 7.27 -21.19
N ILE A 61 -1.50 6.02 -21.08
CA ILE A 61 -0.07 5.69 -21.07
C ILE A 61 0.64 6.12 -22.37
N PRO A 62 0.13 5.79 -23.58
CA PRO A 62 0.72 6.27 -24.82
C PRO A 62 0.85 7.80 -24.88
N LEU A 63 -0.19 8.53 -24.44
CA LEU A 63 -0.17 9.99 -24.48
C LEU A 63 0.86 10.57 -23.52
N PHE A 64 0.89 10.15 -22.26
CA PHE A 64 1.83 10.73 -21.30
C PHE A 64 3.27 10.40 -21.68
N ILE A 65 3.53 9.20 -22.21
CA ILE A 65 4.88 8.82 -22.66
C ILE A 65 5.27 9.64 -23.89
N ARG A 66 4.34 9.90 -24.83
CA ARG A 66 4.60 10.77 -25.99
C ARG A 66 4.88 12.21 -25.59
N GLN A 67 4.25 12.70 -24.53
CA GLN A 67 4.55 14.03 -23.98
C GLN A 67 5.96 14.08 -23.38
N ILE A 68 6.43 12.99 -22.74
CA ILE A 68 7.83 12.89 -22.30
C ILE A 68 8.77 12.90 -23.51
N SER A 69 8.50 12.09 -24.54
CA SER A 69 9.38 11.96 -25.72
C SER A 69 9.54 13.26 -26.53
N THR A 70 8.62 14.21 -26.37
CA THR A 70 8.69 15.54 -27.00
C THR A 70 9.18 16.65 -26.06
N GLY A 71 9.69 16.30 -24.88
CA GLY A 71 10.26 17.25 -23.91
C GLY A 71 9.22 18.00 -23.08
N ASN A 72 8.03 17.42 -22.86
CA ASN A 72 6.93 18.00 -22.08
C ASN A 72 6.54 17.15 -20.86
N PRO A 73 7.40 17.03 -19.83
CA PRO A 73 7.09 16.29 -18.61
C PRO A 73 5.92 16.89 -17.81
N ILE A 74 5.74 18.22 -17.83
CA ILE A 74 4.63 18.89 -17.13
C ILE A 74 3.27 18.52 -17.74
N GLY A 75 3.17 18.51 -19.07
CA GLY A 75 1.97 18.03 -19.76
C GLY A 75 1.71 16.55 -19.51
N SER A 76 2.78 15.74 -19.47
CA SER A 76 2.74 14.33 -19.10
C SER A 76 2.16 14.11 -17.71
N ALA A 77 2.65 14.86 -16.71
CA ALA A 77 2.16 14.79 -15.34
C ALA A 77 0.67 15.12 -15.24
N LYS A 78 0.20 16.13 -15.99
CA LYS A 78 -1.22 16.45 -16.05
C LYS A 78 -2.05 15.27 -16.57
N THR A 79 -1.62 14.62 -17.65
CA THR A 79 -2.30 13.44 -18.22
C THR A 79 -2.41 12.31 -17.19
N ILE A 80 -1.34 12.09 -16.41
CA ILE A 80 -1.33 11.11 -15.31
C ILE A 80 -2.33 11.53 -14.21
N PHE A 81 -2.20 12.75 -13.70
CA PHE A 81 -3.02 13.26 -12.59
C PHE A 81 -4.52 13.38 -12.92
N ASP A 82 -4.87 13.54 -14.20
CA ASP A 82 -6.27 13.58 -14.64
C ASP A 82 -7.01 12.27 -14.31
N GLN A 83 -6.29 11.15 -14.32
CA GLN A 83 -6.81 9.83 -14.01
C GLN A 83 -6.36 9.30 -12.64
N ASN A 84 -5.17 9.65 -12.18
CA ASN A 84 -4.56 9.16 -10.94
C ASN A 84 -3.85 10.29 -10.20
N ILE A 85 -4.53 10.92 -9.23
CA ILE A 85 -3.95 12.04 -8.47
C ILE A 85 -2.82 11.63 -7.53
N LEU A 86 -2.74 10.36 -7.13
CA LEU A 86 -1.61 9.79 -6.38
C LEU A 86 -0.62 9.09 -7.34
N GLY A 87 -0.44 9.68 -8.52
CA GLY A 87 0.42 9.15 -9.57
C GLY A 87 1.87 9.02 -9.14
N GLY A 88 2.34 9.85 -8.20
CA GLY A 88 3.71 9.82 -7.68
C GLY A 88 3.97 8.60 -6.81
N MET A 89 3.08 8.28 -5.87
CA MET A 89 3.20 7.05 -5.08
C MET A 89 2.92 5.82 -5.93
N CYS A 90 1.91 5.85 -6.80
CA CYS A 90 1.64 4.73 -7.71
C CYS A 90 2.85 4.41 -8.61
N ALA A 91 3.60 5.42 -9.07
CA ALA A 91 4.80 5.21 -9.86
C ALA A 91 5.95 4.50 -9.11
N ARG A 92 5.89 4.47 -7.77
CA ARG A 92 6.88 3.84 -6.89
C ARG A 92 6.46 2.45 -6.42
N VAL A 93 5.17 2.17 -6.33
CA VAL A 93 4.64 0.98 -5.62
C VAL A 93 3.72 0.11 -6.45
N CYS A 94 3.31 0.53 -7.64
CA CYS A 94 2.52 -0.33 -8.52
C CYS A 94 3.34 -1.56 -8.91
N PRO A 95 2.78 -2.78 -8.82
CA PRO A 95 3.39 -3.97 -9.39
C PRO A 95 3.18 -3.96 -10.90
N THR A 96 3.94 -3.15 -11.62
CA THR A 96 3.78 -2.93 -13.07
C THR A 96 3.94 -4.22 -13.86
N GLU A 97 4.78 -5.13 -13.37
CA GLU A 97 5.06 -6.47 -13.88
C GLU A 97 3.87 -7.44 -13.79
N THR A 98 2.81 -7.07 -13.07
CA THR A 98 1.53 -7.80 -13.06
C THR A 98 0.37 -6.91 -13.52
N LEU A 99 0.67 -5.77 -14.15
CA LEU A 99 -0.29 -4.76 -14.58
C LEU A 99 0.10 -4.20 -15.96
N CYS A 100 0.43 -2.91 -16.04
CA CYS A 100 0.58 -2.19 -17.30
C CYS A 100 1.82 -2.63 -18.11
N GLU A 101 2.89 -3.08 -17.44
CA GLU A 101 4.11 -3.53 -18.10
C GLU A 101 4.01 -5.00 -18.53
N GLU A 102 3.29 -5.85 -17.78
CA GLU A 102 3.01 -7.25 -18.14
C GLU A 102 2.38 -7.36 -19.55
N VAL A 103 1.39 -6.51 -19.81
CA VAL A 103 0.63 -6.53 -21.07
C VAL A 103 1.24 -5.62 -22.15
N CYS A 104 2.40 -5.03 -21.90
CA CYS A 104 3.05 -4.18 -22.87
C CYS A 104 3.35 -4.98 -24.15
N VAL A 105 3.07 -4.43 -25.33
CA VAL A 105 3.33 -5.12 -26.61
C VAL A 105 4.82 -5.47 -26.76
N ARG A 106 5.72 -4.66 -26.20
CA ARG A 106 7.15 -4.98 -26.15
C ARG A 106 7.48 -6.11 -25.18
N GLU A 107 6.76 -6.23 -24.07
CA GLU A 107 6.97 -7.37 -23.16
C GLU A 107 6.60 -8.67 -23.87
N VAL A 108 5.41 -8.72 -24.48
CA VAL A 108 4.93 -9.89 -25.22
C VAL A 108 5.85 -10.25 -26.40
N ALA A 109 6.41 -9.26 -27.09
CA ALA A 109 7.23 -9.50 -28.28
C ALA A 109 8.72 -9.72 -27.99
N GLU A 110 9.27 -9.08 -26.97
CA GLU A 110 10.72 -8.96 -26.74
C GLU A 110 11.16 -9.37 -25.32
N GLY A 111 10.22 -9.61 -24.40
CA GLY A 111 10.52 -9.90 -22.98
C GLY A 111 11.15 -8.72 -22.24
N LYS A 112 10.92 -7.49 -22.73
CA LYS A 112 11.39 -6.26 -22.08
C LYS A 112 10.37 -5.13 -22.27
N PRO A 113 9.61 -4.73 -21.24
CA PRO A 113 8.58 -3.71 -21.39
C PRO A 113 9.22 -2.33 -21.57
N VAL A 114 8.35 -1.36 -21.89
CA VAL A 114 8.64 0.05 -21.59
C VAL A 114 8.55 0.22 -20.08
N GLN A 115 9.47 0.94 -19.45
CA GLN A 115 9.46 1.22 -18.01
C GLN A 115 8.42 2.30 -17.67
N ILE A 116 7.14 1.96 -17.82
CA ILE A 116 5.98 2.83 -17.64
C ILE A 116 5.99 3.44 -16.24
N GLY A 117 6.24 2.63 -15.20
CA GLY A 117 6.30 3.13 -13.81
C GLY A 117 7.36 4.21 -13.62
N ARG A 118 8.57 3.99 -14.17
CA ARG A 118 9.68 4.95 -14.06
C ARG A 118 9.45 6.23 -14.87
N LEU A 119 8.82 6.13 -16.05
CA LEU A 119 8.42 7.30 -16.84
C LEU A 119 7.30 8.10 -16.14
N GLN A 120 6.34 7.42 -15.50
CA GLN A 120 5.31 8.06 -14.69
C GLN A 120 5.95 8.81 -13.50
N ARG A 121 6.93 8.19 -12.83
CA ARG A 121 7.69 8.81 -11.75
C ARG A 121 8.40 10.08 -12.22
N TYR A 122 9.12 10.00 -13.34
CA TYR A 122 9.80 11.16 -13.92
C TYR A 122 8.86 12.36 -14.13
N ALA A 123 7.70 12.13 -14.76
CA ALA A 123 6.75 13.21 -15.02
C ALA A 123 6.14 13.79 -13.72
N THR A 124 5.69 12.91 -12.82
CA THR A 124 5.02 13.33 -11.57
C THR A 124 5.98 14.04 -10.62
N ASP A 125 7.22 13.55 -10.47
CA ASP A 125 8.25 14.16 -9.64
C ASP A 125 8.60 15.57 -10.16
N VAL A 126 8.72 15.78 -11.48
CA VAL A 126 8.97 17.10 -12.09
C VAL A 126 7.84 18.08 -11.76
N ALA A 127 6.57 17.68 -11.92
CA ALA A 127 5.44 18.56 -11.65
C ALA A 127 5.29 18.91 -10.16
N MET A 128 5.54 17.95 -9.26
CA MET A 128 5.50 18.18 -7.82
C MET A 128 6.65 19.08 -7.35
N ALA A 129 7.87 18.89 -7.88
CA ALA A 129 9.01 19.75 -7.57
C ALA A 129 8.79 21.21 -8.00
N GLU A 130 8.08 21.44 -9.11
CA GLU A 130 7.68 22.77 -9.57
C GLU A 130 6.42 23.32 -8.85
N ASN A 131 5.83 22.57 -7.91
CA ASN A 131 4.54 22.87 -7.27
C ASN A 131 3.43 23.18 -8.29
N LYS A 132 3.44 22.48 -9.42
CA LYS A 132 2.53 22.75 -10.53
C LYS A 132 1.12 22.22 -10.23
N GLN A 133 0.24 23.10 -9.79
CA GLN A 133 -1.19 22.79 -9.64
C GLN A 133 -1.94 22.95 -10.97
N PHE A 134 -2.60 21.88 -11.42
CA PHE A 134 -3.34 21.87 -12.70
C PHE A 134 -4.83 22.15 -12.56
N TYR A 135 -5.36 22.04 -11.33
CA TYR A 135 -6.79 22.01 -11.06
C TYR A 135 -7.20 23.28 -10.30
N PRO A 136 -7.78 24.28 -10.97
CA PRO A 136 -8.43 25.36 -10.25
C PRO A 136 -9.69 24.82 -9.58
N ARG A 137 -9.90 25.17 -8.31
CA ARG A 137 -11.14 24.86 -7.61
C ARG A 137 -12.29 25.75 -8.15
N PRO A 138 -13.43 25.18 -8.56
CA PRO A 138 -14.62 25.96 -8.90
C PRO A 138 -15.20 26.72 -7.69
N GLU A 139 -16.20 27.57 -7.92
CA GLU A 139 -16.98 28.17 -6.84
C GLU A 139 -17.61 27.10 -5.94
N PRO A 140 -17.67 27.32 -4.61
CA PRO A 140 -18.26 26.36 -3.68
C PRO A 140 -19.69 25.98 -4.06
N THR A 141 -19.96 24.68 -4.10
CA THR A 141 -21.32 24.15 -4.35
C THR A 141 -22.26 24.35 -3.16
N GLY A 142 -21.71 24.70 -1.99
CA GLY A 142 -22.41 24.73 -0.71
C GLY A 142 -22.69 23.34 -0.13
N LYS A 143 -22.16 22.27 -0.73
CA LYS A 143 -22.30 20.89 -0.24
C LYS A 143 -21.07 20.44 0.53
N THR A 144 -21.31 19.66 1.57
CA THR A 144 -20.29 19.17 2.50
C THR A 144 -20.18 17.65 2.46
N VAL A 145 -18.97 17.12 2.42
CA VAL A 145 -18.71 15.66 2.39
C VAL A 145 -17.73 15.25 3.48
N ALA A 146 -18.08 14.25 4.28
CA ALA A 146 -17.16 13.61 5.21
C ALA A 146 -16.47 12.41 4.54
N VAL A 147 -15.15 12.36 4.62
CA VAL A 147 -14.33 11.23 4.17
C VAL A 147 -13.69 10.59 5.39
N VAL A 148 -13.96 9.31 5.64
CA VAL A 148 -13.38 8.58 6.78
C VAL A 148 -12.18 7.77 6.30
N GLY A 149 -10.99 8.16 6.75
CA GLY A 149 -9.69 7.61 6.35
C GLY A 149 -8.99 8.48 5.31
N ALA A 150 -7.75 8.88 5.61
CA ALA A 150 -6.86 9.64 4.73
C ALA A 150 -5.86 8.72 3.98
N GLY A 151 -6.29 7.51 3.64
CA GLY A 151 -5.55 6.63 2.74
C GLY A 151 -5.76 6.98 1.25
N PRO A 152 -5.19 6.19 0.33
CA PRO A 152 -5.24 6.49 -1.10
C PRO A 152 -6.66 6.71 -1.66
N ALA A 153 -7.62 5.86 -1.27
CA ALA A 153 -9.02 6.01 -1.68
C ALA A 153 -9.65 7.31 -1.16
N GLY A 154 -9.45 7.64 0.11
CA GLY A 154 -10.01 8.85 0.74
C GLY A 154 -9.42 10.13 0.15
N LEU A 155 -8.10 10.18 -0.07
CA LEU A 155 -7.42 11.31 -0.69
C LEU A 155 -7.87 11.50 -2.15
N ALA A 156 -7.98 10.42 -2.92
CA ALA A 156 -8.47 10.47 -4.30
C ALA A 156 -9.92 10.97 -4.38
N ALA A 157 -10.78 10.48 -3.48
CA ALA A 157 -12.18 10.90 -3.39
C ALA A 157 -12.27 12.38 -3.00
N ALA A 158 -11.53 12.81 -1.96
CA ALA A 158 -11.53 14.19 -1.49
C ALA A 158 -11.08 15.17 -2.57
N HIS A 159 -9.97 14.88 -3.25
CA HIS A 159 -9.49 15.71 -4.35
C HIS A 159 -10.51 15.79 -5.50
N ARG A 160 -11.11 14.66 -5.87
CA ARG A 160 -12.10 14.64 -6.96
C ARG A 160 -13.37 15.42 -6.59
N LEU A 161 -13.82 15.34 -5.35
CA LEU A 161 -14.94 16.13 -4.85
C LEU A 161 -14.62 17.63 -4.77
N ALA A 162 -13.41 17.98 -4.33
CA ALA A 162 -12.93 19.36 -4.30
C ALA A 162 -12.83 19.97 -5.71
N ARG A 163 -12.42 19.16 -6.71
CA ARG A 163 -12.44 19.55 -8.14
C ARG A 163 -13.84 19.88 -8.67
N HIS A 164 -14.89 19.39 -8.00
CA HIS A 164 -16.27 19.71 -8.30
C HIS A 164 -16.83 20.87 -7.45
N GLY A 165 -16.01 21.49 -6.60
CA GLY A 165 -16.39 22.62 -5.75
C GLY A 165 -17.01 22.24 -4.40
N HIS A 166 -17.03 20.97 -4.02
CA HIS A 166 -17.54 20.55 -2.70
C HIS A 166 -16.52 20.87 -1.60
N ASP A 167 -17.00 21.10 -0.37
CA ASP A 167 -16.16 21.19 0.82
C ASP A 167 -16.03 19.80 1.45
N VAL A 168 -14.80 19.33 1.68
CA VAL A 168 -14.52 17.97 2.15
C VAL A 168 -13.77 18.02 3.47
N THR A 169 -14.25 17.26 4.46
CA THR A 169 -13.51 16.99 5.70
C THR A 169 -13.04 15.54 5.70
N ILE A 170 -11.72 15.33 5.74
CA ILE A 170 -11.13 14.01 5.93
C ILE A 170 -10.88 13.79 7.42
N LEU A 171 -11.42 12.70 7.97
CA LEU A 171 -11.24 12.29 9.36
C LEU A 171 -10.28 11.10 9.38
N GLU A 172 -9.08 11.29 9.92
CA GLU A 172 -8.00 10.29 9.94
C GLU A 172 -7.66 9.85 11.35
N ALA A 173 -7.66 8.55 11.60
CA ALA A 173 -7.41 7.98 12.92
C ALA A 173 -5.95 8.17 13.40
N ARG A 174 -4.99 8.14 12.47
CA ARG A 174 -3.55 8.26 12.73
C ARG A 174 -3.08 9.73 12.80
N PRO A 175 -1.88 9.99 13.34
CA PRO A 175 -1.32 11.34 13.45
C PRO A 175 -0.98 12.01 12.11
N LYS A 176 -0.60 11.24 11.09
CA LYS A 176 -0.36 11.69 9.70
C LYS A 176 -1.31 11.03 8.72
N ALA A 177 -1.67 11.77 7.67
CA ALA A 177 -2.42 11.27 6.51
C ALA A 177 -1.52 10.48 5.55
N GLY A 178 -2.13 9.73 4.62
CA GLY A 178 -1.45 8.90 3.62
C GLY A 178 -1.75 7.41 3.75
N GLY A 179 -2.32 6.95 4.87
CA GLY A 179 -2.67 5.54 5.08
C GLY A 179 -1.47 4.61 4.88
N LEU A 180 -1.63 3.50 4.15
CA LEU A 180 -0.52 2.58 3.90
C LEU A 180 0.62 3.19 3.06
N ASN A 181 0.38 4.25 2.26
CA ASN A 181 1.48 4.96 1.60
C ASN A 181 2.43 5.59 2.64
N GLU A 182 1.89 6.04 3.78
CA GLU A 182 2.63 6.66 4.87
C GLU A 182 3.15 5.66 5.91
N TYR A 183 2.43 4.54 6.15
CA TYR A 183 2.75 3.60 7.23
C TYR A 183 3.04 2.16 6.79
N GLY A 184 2.67 1.76 5.58
CA GLY A 184 2.64 0.35 5.15
C GLY A 184 3.60 -0.05 4.03
N ILE A 185 4.04 0.90 3.20
CA ILE A 185 4.98 0.67 2.10
C ILE A 185 6.42 0.66 2.63
N ALA A 186 7.26 -0.28 2.21
CA ALA A 186 8.67 -0.30 2.61
C ALA A 186 9.39 1.06 2.42
N ALA A 187 10.21 1.46 3.40
CA ALA A 187 10.89 2.76 3.40
C ALA A 187 11.79 2.96 2.17
N TYR A 188 12.47 1.92 1.70
CA TYR A 188 13.32 1.96 0.50
C TYR A 188 12.53 2.14 -0.82
N LYS A 189 11.20 1.98 -0.82
CA LYS A 189 10.33 2.22 -1.99
C LYS A 189 9.79 3.66 -2.04
N SER A 190 9.76 4.34 -0.90
CA SER A 190 9.23 5.70 -0.76
C SER A 190 10.06 6.47 0.25
N VAL A 191 11.13 7.08 -0.27
CA VAL A 191 12.13 7.87 0.46
C VAL A 191 11.70 9.34 0.59
N ASP A 192 12.49 10.13 1.31
CA ASP A 192 12.37 11.60 1.40
C ASP A 192 10.99 12.12 1.84
N ASN A 193 10.28 11.34 2.67
CA ASN A 193 8.93 11.67 3.16
C ASN A 193 7.95 11.95 2.00
N PHE A 194 8.14 11.28 0.86
CA PHE A 194 7.38 11.52 -0.37
C PHE A 194 5.87 11.34 -0.20
N ALA A 195 5.43 10.35 0.59
CA ALA A 195 4.01 10.12 0.84
C ALA A 195 3.32 11.36 1.45
N GLN A 196 3.96 12.04 2.41
CA GLN A 196 3.44 13.29 2.97
C GLN A 196 3.47 14.42 1.94
N ALA A 197 4.54 14.55 1.15
CA ALA A 197 4.62 15.57 0.10
C ALA A 197 3.50 15.40 -0.95
N GLU A 198 3.13 14.17 -1.29
CA GLU A 198 2.01 13.88 -2.18
C GLU A 198 0.66 14.20 -1.53
N VAL A 199 0.47 13.92 -0.23
CA VAL A 199 -0.72 14.36 0.52
C VAL A 199 -0.87 15.88 0.44
N ASP A 200 0.22 16.62 0.67
CA ASP A 200 0.21 18.09 0.65
C ASP A 200 -0.12 18.61 -0.75
N TYR A 201 0.46 18.00 -1.79
CA TYR A 201 0.15 18.32 -3.19
C TYR A 201 -1.33 18.09 -3.54
N VAL A 202 -1.90 16.98 -3.08
CA VAL A 202 -3.32 16.63 -3.29
C VAL A 202 -4.24 17.63 -2.58
N ALA A 203 -3.90 18.02 -1.35
CA ALA A 203 -4.70 18.95 -0.55
C ALA A 203 -4.62 20.41 -1.06
N ALA A 204 -3.54 20.77 -1.76
CA ALA A 204 -3.26 22.13 -2.20
C ALA A 204 -4.28 22.73 -3.18
N ILE A 205 -5.15 21.92 -3.80
CA ILE A 205 -6.31 22.42 -4.57
C ILE A 205 -7.25 23.29 -3.72
N GLY A 206 -7.28 23.07 -2.40
CA GLY A 206 -8.18 23.74 -1.45
C GLY A 206 -9.56 23.07 -1.34
N GLY A 207 -10.32 23.46 -0.32
CA GLY A 207 -11.62 22.82 -0.01
C GLY A 207 -11.53 21.46 0.66
N ILE A 208 -10.33 21.09 1.13
CA ILE A 208 -10.05 19.84 1.85
C ILE A 208 -9.49 20.20 3.22
N ASP A 209 -10.21 19.80 4.28
CA ASP A 209 -9.77 19.91 5.67
C ASP A 209 -9.41 18.52 6.19
N ILE A 210 -8.16 18.29 6.58
CA ILE A 210 -7.70 17.00 7.10
C ILE A 210 -7.56 17.08 8.62
N GLN A 211 -8.37 16.30 9.32
CA GLN A 211 -8.38 16.21 10.78
C GLN A 211 -7.78 14.89 11.24
N ASN A 212 -6.50 14.92 11.60
CA ASN A 212 -5.78 13.79 12.16
C ASN A 212 -6.18 13.48 13.61
N GLY A 213 -5.93 12.24 14.03
CA GLY A 213 -6.31 11.75 15.36
C GLY A 213 -7.81 11.63 15.60
N LYS A 214 -8.63 11.55 14.54
CA LYS A 214 -10.09 11.39 14.58
C LYS A 214 -10.49 10.02 14.06
N ALA A 215 -10.96 9.14 14.94
CA ALA A 215 -11.30 7.76 14.63
C ALA A 215 -12.80 7.48 14.77
N LEU A 216 -13.38 6.86 13.74
CA LEU A 216 -14.76 6.38 13.74
C LEU A 216 -14.96 5.33 14.85
N GLY A 217 -16.06 5.46 15.59
CA GLY A 217 -16.41 4.61 16.74
C GLY A 217 -15.74 5.02 18.06
N ARG A 218 -14.68 5.85 18.02
CA ARG A 218 -14.02 6.42 19.21
C ARG A 218 -14.42 7.88 19.43
N ASP A 219 -14.28 8.72 18.41
CA ASP A 219 -14.46 10.18 18.51
C ASP A 219 -15.79 10.65 17.93
N TYR A 220 -16.37 9.88 17.00
CA TYR A 220 -17.66 10.15 16.35
C TYR A 220 -18.29 8.84 15.89
N GLN A 221 -19.61 8.83 15.72
CA GLN A 221 -20.35 7.71 15.15
C GLN A 221 -20.73 7.99 13.70
N LEU A 222 -20.95 6.92 12.91
CA LEU A 222 -21.36 7.05 11.51
C LEU A 222 -22.69 7.81 11.38
N SER A 223 -23.62 7.61 12.32
CA SER A 223 -24.88 8.34 12.40
C SER A 223 -24.69 9.86 12.55
N ASP A 224 -23.64 10.30 13.23
CA ASP A 224 -23.35 11.73 13.39
C ASP A 224 -22.94 12.33 12.04
N LEU A 225 -22.09 11.61 11.29
CA LEU A 225 -21.66 12.04 9.96
C LEU A 225 -22.83 12.10 8.98
N ILE A 226 -23.70 11.09 8.97
CA ILE A 226 -24.90 11.05 8.11
C ILE A 226 -25.83 12.24 8.37
N ARG A 227 -25.95 12.68 9.63
CA ARG A 227 -26.77 13.85 10.01
C ARG A 227 -26.11 15.17 9.63
N ASN A 228 -24.79 15.28 9.78
CA ASN A 228 -24.08 16.56 9.72
C ASN A 228 -23.51 16.90 8.34
N TYR A 229 -23.36 15.93 7.44
CA TYR A 229 -22.81 16.12 6.10
C TYR A 229 -23.82 15.74 5.02
N ASP A 230 -23.69 16.28 3.81
CA ASP A 230 -24.54 15.93 2.67
C ASP A 230 -24.23 14.52 2.13
N ALA A 231 -22.98 14.07 2.25
CA ALA A 231 -22.55 12.71 1.93
C ALA A 231 -21.40 12.23 2.83
N VAL A 232 -21.24 10.91 2.94
CA VAL A 232 -20.15 10.25 3.65
C VAL A 232 -19.48 9.24 2.73
N PHE A 233 -18.15 9.28 2.65
CA PHE A 233 -17.32 8.27 1.98
C PHE A 233 -16.48 7.52 3.01
N LEU A 234 -16.51 6.19 2.97
CA LEU A 234 -15.74 5.31 3.84
C LEU A 234 -14.54 4.74 3.07
N GLY A 235 -13.34 5.17 3.44
CA GLY A 235 -12.05 4.74 2.86
C GLY A 235 -11.09 4.28 3.95
N MET A 236 -11.58 3.45 4.88
CA MET A 236 -10.88 3.14 6.14
C MET A 236 -9.82 2.03 6.03
N GLY A 237 -9.73 1.38 4.88
CA GLY A 237 -8.84 0.24 4.66
C GLY A 237 -9.11 -0.96 5.58
N LEU A 238 -8.07 -1.73 5.87
CA LEU A 238 -8.13 -2.93 6.70
C LEU A 238 -7.29 -2.75 7.98
N GLY A 239 -7.94 -2.48 9.11
CA GLY A 239 -7.24 -2.25 10.39
C GLY A 239 -6.93 -3.52 11.19
N GLY A 240 -7.56 -4.65 10.85
CA GLY A 240 -7.41 -5.92 11.55
C GLY A 240 -6.24 -6.74 11.01
N VAL A 241 -5.74 -7.66 11.82
CA VAL A 241 -4.64 -8.57 11.47
C VAL A 241 -5.12 -10.00 11.65
N ASN A 242 -4.84 -10.87 10.70
CA ASN A 242 -5.16 -12.28 10.85
C ASN A 242 -4.28 -12.93 11.93
N ALA A 243 -4.90 -13.72 12.81
CA ALA A 243 -4.19 -14.49 13.84
C ALA A 243 -3.34 -15.61 13.23
N LEU A 244 -2.19 -15.91 13.84
CA LEU A 244 -1.30 -16.98 13.39
C LEU A 244 -1.97 -18.35 13.59
N ARG A 245 -2.83 -18.44 14.62
CA ARG A 245 -3.55 -19.67 15.02
C ARG A 245 -2.57 -20.80 15.38
N ALA A 246 -1.45 -20.42 15.99
CA ALA A 246 -0.45 -21.34 16.51
C ALA A 246 -0.29 -21.12 18.02
N ASP A 247 -0.01 -22.18 18.75
CA ASP A 247 0.25 -22.09 20.19
C ASP A 247 1.45 -21.16 20.44
N GLY A 248 1.33 -20.25 21.41
CA GLY A 248 2.40 -19.30 21.76
C GLY A 248 2.49 -18.04 20.88
N GLU A 249 1.46 -17.73 20.07
CA GLU A 249 1.47 -16.53 19.20
C GLU A 249 1.56 -15.18 19.93
N ASP A 250 1.32 -15.17 21.25
CA ASP A 250 1.42 -14.00 22.14
C ASP A 250 2.79 -13.84 22.80
N ALA A 251 3.77 -14.71 22.48
CA ALA A 251 5.12 -14.60 23.02
C ALA A 251 5.78 -13.28 22.62
N ALA A 252 6.58 -12.71 23.52
CA ALA A 252 7.36 -11.51 23.22
C ALA A 252 8.30 -11.79 22.04
N GLY A 253 8.38 -10.87 21.08
CA GLY A 253 9.08 -11.07 19.80
C GLY A 253 8.22 -11.61 18.67
N VAL A 254 6.95 -11.99 18.91
CA VAL A 254 5.96 -12.18 17.83
C VAL A 254 5.23 -10.86 17.59
N THR A 255 5.44 -10.23 16.44
CA THR A 255 4.82 -8.93 16.13
C THR A 255 4.11 -8.92 14.78
N ASN A 256 3.24 -7.95 14.57
CA ASN A 256 2.62 -7.74 13.27
C ASN A 256 3.60 -7.06 12.29
N ALA A 257 3.67 -7.54 11.05
CA ALA A 257 4.57 -7.00 10.04
C ALA A 257 4.23 -5.54 9.64
N VAL A 258 2.94 -5.20 9.53
CA VAL A 258 2.49 -3.84 9.20
C VAL A 258 2.84 -2.85 10.31
N GLU A 259 2.72 -3.24 11.58
CA GLU A 259 3.14 -2.41 12.73
C GLU A 259 4.65 -2.18 12.71
N PHE A 260 5.45 -3.21 12.45
CA PHE A 260 6.91 -3.07 12.30
C PHE A 260 7.28 -2.12 11.16
N ILE A 261 6.64 -2.24 9.99
CA ILE A 261 6.87 -1.32 8.87
C ILE A 261 6.47 0.10 9.25
N ALA A 262 5.34 0.27 9.95
CA ALA A 262 4.88 1.58 10.41
C ALA A 262 5.86 2.21 11.40
N GLU A 263 6.33 1.47 12.41
CA GLU A 263 7.35 1.94 13.36
C GLU A 263 8.64 2.34 12.63
N LEU A 264 9.08 1.52 11.68
CA LEU A 264 10.29 1.79 10.89
C LEU A 264 10.16 3.09 10.11
N ARG A 265 9.05 3.28 9.39
CA ARG A 265 8.80 4.49 8.60
C ARG A 265 8.72 5.77 9.43
N GLN A 266 8.25 5.66 10.67
CA GLN A 266 8.08 6.81 11.56
C GLN A 266 9.30 7.06 12.47
N ALA A 267 10.34 6.23 12.37
CA ALA A 267 11.53 6.37 13.18
C ALA A 267 12.38 7.58 12.75
N GLY A 268 12.76 8.42 13.71
CA GLY A 268 13.73 9.49 13.48
C GLY A 268 15.18 8.99 13.36
N ASP A 269 15.47 7.78 13.86
CA ASP A 269 16.79 7.14 13.79
C ASP A 269 16.62 5.63 13.61
N LEU A 270 17.00 5.12 12.43
CA LEU A 270 16.93 3.69 12.10
C LEU A 270 17.89 2.84 12.93
N ALA A 271 18.98 3.40 13.45
CA ALA A 271 19.89 2.67 14.33
C ALA A 271 19.26 2.38 15.70
N SER A 272 18.23 3.12 16.10
CA SER A 272 17.50 2.87 17.35
C SER A 272 16.49 1.72 17.23
N LEU A 273 16.09 1.35 16.01
CA LEU A 273 15.06 0.35 15.77
C LEU A 273 15.55 -1.06 16.09
N PRO A 274 14.87 -1.78 16.99
CA PRO A 274 15.29 -3.12 17.36
C PRO A 274 14.84 -4.15 16.32
N VAL A 275 15.77 -5.01 15.90
CA VAL A 275 15.47 -6.16 15.02
C VAL A 275 16.14 -7.42 15.55
N GLY A 276 15.50 -8.57 15.36
CA GLY A 276 16.07 -9.88 15.68
C GLY A 276 17.34 -10.18 14.90
N ARG A 277 18.24 -11.00 15.45
CA ARG A 277 19.41 -11.50 14.70
C ARG A 277 18.97 -12.55 13.68
N ARG A 278 18.04 -13.42 14.09
CA ARG A 278 17.33 -14.40 13.26
C ARG A 278 15.84 -14.08 13.24
N VAL A 279 15.31 -13.80 12.06
CA VAL A 279 13.92 -13.37 11.85
C VAL A 279 13.19 -14.39 11.00
N VAL A 280 11.99 -14.76 11.41
CA VAL A 280 11.06 -15.54 10.59
C VAL A 280 9.83 -14.70 10.24
N VAL A 281 9.49 -14.61 8.96
CA VAL A 281 8.28 -13.91 8.49
C VAL A 281 7.29 -14.95 7.98
N ILE A 282 6.07 -14.95 8.53
CA ILE A 282 5.01 -15.87 8.09
C ILE A 282 4.08 -15.14 7.12
N GLY A 283 4.10 -15.55 5.85
CA GLY A 283 3.32 -14.91 4.79
C GLY A 283 3.92 -15.13 3.40
N GLY A 284 3.20 -14.68 2.37
CA GLY A 284 3.67 -14.77 0.97
C GLY A 284 3.17 -13.63 0.08
N GLY A 285 2.75 -12.51 0.67
CA GLY A 285 2.36 -11.30 -0.04
C GLY A 285 3.39 -10.17 0.13
N MET A 286 3.09 -9.01 -0.44
CA MET A 286 3.97 -7.83 -0.43
C MET A 286 4.46 -7.45 0.98
N THR A 287 3.58 -7.43 1.98
CA THR A 287 3.95 -7.15 3.38
C THR A 287 5.01 -8.11 3.93
N ALA A 288 4.98 -9.39 3.51
CA ALA A 288 5.97 -10.37 3.96
C ALA A 288 7.36 -10.10 3.34
N ILE A 289 7.39 -9.74 2.05
CA ILE A 289 8.60 -9.32 1.35
C ILE A 289 9.17 -8.05 1.99
N ASP A 290 8.35 -7.02 2.14
CA ASP A 290 8.75 -5.71 2.68
C ASP A 290 9.29 -5.83 4.11
N ALA A 291 8.65 -6.64 4.98
CA ALA A 291 9.16 -6.87 6.34
C ALA A 291 10.47 -7.66 6.34
N ALA A 292 10.60 -8.66 5.47
CA ALA A 292 11.81 -9.48 5.39
C ALA A 292 13.03 -8.68 4.87
N VAL A 293 12.85 -7.94 3.77
CA VAL A 293 13.91 -7.10 3.19
C VAL A 293 14.31 -6.02 4.19
N GLN A 294 13.36 -5.30 4.78
CA GLN A 294 13.71 -4.26 5.77
C GLN A 294 14.40 -4.83 7.01
N SER A 295 14.07 -6.06 7.43
CA SER A 295 14.81 -6.75 8.49
C SER A 295 16.28 -6.98 8.12
N LYS A 296 16.55 -7.42 6.88
CA LYS A 296 17.93 -7.54 6.35
C LYS A 296 18.63 -6.18 6.32
N LEU A 297 17.94 -5.13 5.85
CA LEU A 297 18.47 -3.78 5.77
C LEU A 297 18.76 -3.15 7.15
N LEU A 298 18.05 -3.55 8.20
CA LEU A 298 18.37 -3.17 9.59
C LEU A 298 19.53 -3.98 10.20
N GLY A 299 20.00 -5.03 9.52
CA GLY A 299 21.16 -5.82 9.92
C GLY A 299 20.84 -7.18 10.53
N ALA A 300 19.63 -7.73 10.33
CA ALA A 300 19.37 -9.13 10.66
C ALA A 300 20.32 -10.06 9.87
N GLU A 301 20.93 -11.01 10.58
CA GLU A 301 21.87 -11.96 9.98
C GLU A 301 21.11 -12.95 9.10
N GLU A 302 20.07 -13.57 9.66
CA GLU A 302 19.23 -14.55 8.97
C GLU A 302 17.78 -14.06 8.93
N VAL A 303 17.19 -14.06 7.74
CA VAL A 303 15.78 -13.75 7.55
C VAL A 303 15.17 -14.83 6.66
N THR A 304 14.13 -15.50 7.17
CA THR A 304 13.43 -16.55 6.44
C THR A 304 11.94 -16.23 6.32
N ILE A 305 11.44 -16.14 5.08
CA ILE A 305 10.01 -16.15 4.80
C ILE A 305 9.53 -17.61 4.78
N CYS A 306 8.47 -17.91 5.52
CA CYS A 306 7.79 -19.21 5.46
C CYS A 306 6.39 -19.02 4.88
N TYR A 307 6.15 -19.68 3.74
CA TYR A 307 4.87 -19.65 3.04
C TYR A 307 4.22 -21.02 2.97
N ARG A 308 2.91 -21.07 3.24
CA ARG A 308 2.16 -22.33 3.38
C ARG A 308 1.83 -23.05 2.07
N ARG A 309 2.14 -22.47 0.91
CA ARG A 309 1.92 -23.05 -0.43
C ARG A 309 3.21 -22.98 -1.26
N GLY A 310 3.15 -23.44 -2.49
CA GLY A 310 4.23 -23.30 -3.48
C GLY A 310 4.48 -21.86 -3.90
N GLN A 311 5.61 -21.64 -4.57
CA GLN A 311 6.08 -20.34 -5.05
C GLN A 311 5.07 -19.70 -6.01
N GLU A 312 4.50 -20.52 -6.91
CA GLU A 312 3.48 -20.16 -7.90
C GLU A 312 2.16 -19.66 -7.29
N HIS A 313 1.98 -19.86 -5.99
CA HIS A 313 0.81 -19.41 -5.25
C HIS A 313 1.07 -18.17 -4.39
N MET A 314 2.28 -17.60 -4.42
CA MET A 314 2.57 -16.37 -3.69
C MET A 314 1.79 -15.19 -4.29
N ASN A 315 1.33 -14.29 -3.43
CA ASN A 315 0.67 -13.06 -3.85
C ASN A 315 1.70 -11.98 -4.22
N ALA A 316 2.92 -12.07 -3.68
CA ALA A 316 4.03 -11.20 -4.10
C ALA A 316 4.48 -11.58 -5.51
N SER A 317 4.75 -10.58 -6.34
CA SER A 317 5.23 -10.79 -7.70
C SER A 317 6.59 -11.50 -7.76
N GLY A 318 6.94 -12.04 -8.92
CA GLY A 318 8.26 -12.65 -9.14
C GLY A 318 9.41 -11.65 -8.89
N PHE A 319 9.24 -10.40 -9.33
CA PHE A 319 10.21 -9.34 -9.09
C PHE A 319 10.48 -9.12 -7.59
N GLU A 320 9.43 -9.08 -6.77
CA GLU A 320 9.54 -8.87 -5.32
C GLU A 320 10.16 -10.07 -4.60
N GLN A 321 9.90 -11.29 -5.09
CA GLN A 321 10.56 -12.50 -4.61
C GLN A 321 12.07 -12.49 -4.93
N ASP A 322 12.44 -12.09 -6.15
CA ASP A 322 13.83 -11.98 -6.58
C ASP A 322 14.56 -10.87 -5.80
N LEU A 323 13.88 -9.74 -5.55
CA LEU A 323 14.39 -8.66 -4.71
C LEU A 323 14.69 -9.15 -3.28
N ALA A 324 13.80 -9.94 -2.68
CA ALA A 324 14.03 -10.53 -1.37
C ALA A 324 15.26 -11.45 -1.37
N ALA A 325 15.36 -12.33 -2.37
CA ALA A 325 16.50 -13.24 -2.53
C ALA A 325 17.82 -12.47 -2.72
N ALA A 326 17.84 -11.42 -3.55
CA ALA A 326 19.01 -10.57 -3.77
C ALA A 326 19.48 -9.86 -2.49
N ASN A 327 18.57 -9.59 -1.55
CA ASN A 327 18.87 -9.05 -0.22
C ASN A 327 19.24 -10.12 0.83
N GLY A 328 19.37 -11.38 0.42
CA GLY A 328 19.75 -12.49 1.29
C GLY A 328 18.61 -13.02 2.17
N VAL A 329 17.35 -12.81 1.77
CA VAL A 329 16.19 -13.44 2.40
C VAL A 329 16.04 -14.86 1.84
N THR A 330 15.86 -15.85 2.72
CA THR A 330 15.51 -17.21 2.31
C THR A 330 13.99 -17.36 2.25
N ILE A 331 13.44 -17.82 1.13
CA ILE A 331 12.00 -18.12 1.01
C ILE A 331 11.80 -19.64 1.06
N ARG A 332 11.07 -20.12 2.08
CA ARG A 332 10.71 -21.52 2.24
C ARG A 332 9.23 -21.72 2.01
N HIS A 333 8.93 -22.53 1.02
CA HIS A 333 7.57 -22.90 0.62
C HIS A 333 7.07 -24.13 1.36
N TRP A 334 5.76 -24.37 1.26
CA TRP A 334 5.09 -25.53 1.84
C TRP A 334 5.28 -25.67 3.36
N LEU A 335 5.29 -24.54 4.08
CA LEU A 335 5.46 -24.50 5.53
C LEU A 335 4.38 -23.63 6.18
N GLN A 336 3.67 -24.20 7.16
CA GLN A 336 2.71 -23.46 7.97
C GLN A 336 3.14 -23.43 9.45
N PRO A 337 2.83 -22.35 10.18
CA PRO A 337 3.09 -22.27 11.62
C PRO A 337 2.30 -23.35 12.37
N LYS A 338 2.99 -24.08 13.24
CA LYS A 338 2.37 -25.07 14.14
C LYS A 338 2.41 -24.58 15.59
N ARG A 339 3.57 -24.11 16.05
CA ARG A 339 3.75 -23.61 17.41
C ARG A 339 4.94 -22.64 17.49
N VAL A 340 4.77 -21.55 18.21
CA VAL A 340 5.86 -20.66 18.61
C VAL A 340 6.54 -21.24 19.84
N ILE A 341 7.87 -21.35 19.78
CA ILE A 341 8.69 -21.83 20.90
C ILE A 341 9.19 -20.60 21.64
N ALA A 342 8.89 -20.53 22.94
CA ALA A 342 9.30 -19.44 23.80
C ALA A 342 10.11 -19.94 24.99
N ASP A 343 11.15 -19.21 25.35
CA ASP A 343 11.89 -19.36 26.59
C ASP A 343 11.63 -18.14 27.48
N ALA A 344 11.22 -18.37 28.73
CA ALA A 344 10.79 -17.33 29.67
C ALA A 344 9.78 -16.31 29.08
N GLY A 345 8.92 -16.74 28.14
CA GLY A 345 7.93 -15.89 27.47
C GLY A 345 8.43 -15.11 26.25
N GLN A 346 9.72 -15.21 25.91
CA GLN A 346 10.34 -14.62 24.72
C GLN A 346 10.51 -15.69 23.63
N VAL A 347 10.23 -15.32 22.38
CA VAL A 347 10.47 -16.17 21.20
C VAL A 347 11.92 -16.64 21.16
N SER A 348 12.11 -17.95 20.98
CA SER A 348 13.40 -18.58 20.71
C SER A 348 13.37 -19.47 19.45
N GLY A 349 12.19 -19.72 18.89
CA GLY A 349 12.03 -20.41 17.62
C GLY A 349 10.58 -20.59 17.22
N ILE A 350 10.37 -21.24 16.08
CA ILE A 350 9.06 -21.61 15.58
C ILE A 350 9.08 -23.02 14.99
N GLU A 351 8.16 -23.85 15.46
CA GLU A 351 7.85 -25.16 14.88
C GLU A 351 6.89 -24.95 13.71
N LEU A 352 7.30 -25.46 12.54
CA LEU A 352 6.56 -25.40 11.29
C LEU A 352 6.18 -26.82 10.86
N GLU A 353 5.02 -26.96 10.25
CA GLU A 353 4.57 -28.20 9.62
C GLU A 353 4.67 -28.08 8.10
N TYR A 354 5.19 -29.13 7.46
CA TYR A 354 5.15 -29.23 6.00
C TYR A 354 3.70 -29.35 5.52
N THR A 355 3.40 -28.71 4.40
CA THR A 355 2.08 -28.73 3.78
C THR A 355 2.13 -29.33 2.38
N ALA A 356 1.01 -29.84 1.92
CA ALA A 356 0.81 -30.29 0.55
C ALA A 356 -0.62 -30.03 0.10
N LEU A 357 -0.82 -29.92 -1.21
CA LEU A 357 -2.15 -29.92 -1.81
C LEU A 357 -2.65 -31.37 -1.93
N LYS A 358 -3.80 -31.66 -1.30
CA LYS A 358 -4.55 -32.91 -1.49
C LYS A 358 -5.81 -32.56 -2.29
N GLY A 359 -5.71 -32.65 -3.62
CA GLY A 359 -6.62 -31.94 -4.51
C GLY A 359 -6.44 -30.43 -4.35
N ASP A 360 -7.52 -29.64 -4.32
CA ASP A 360 -7.43 -28.17 -4.15
C ASP A 360 -7.34 -27.72 -2.68
N LYS A 361 -7.34 -28.67 -1.73
CA LYS A 361 -7.29 -28.37 -0.30
C LYS A 361 -5.86 -28.48 0.21
N LEU A 362 -5.42 -27.41 0.87
CA LEU A 362 -4.16 -27.40 1.62
C LEU A 362 -4.29 -28.25 2.88
N ALA A 363 -3.35 -29.18 3.10
CA ALA A 363 -3.30 -30.02 4.28
C ALA A 363 -1.88 -30.09 4.82
N GLY A 364 -1.75 -30.19 6.15
CA GLY A 364 -0.51 -30.56 6.81
C GLY A 364 -0.14 -32.02 6.52
N THR A 365 1.16 -32.30 6.43
CA THR A 365 1.68 -33.66 6.20
C THR A 365 1.95 -34.41 7.51
N GLY A 366 1.93 -33.72 8.66
CA GLY A 366 2.37 -34.23 9.96
C GLY A 366 3.88 -34.16 10.18
N GLU A 367 4.68 -33.96 9.12
CA GLU A 367 6.12 -33.77 9.24
C GLU A 367 6.42 -32.33 9.68
N THR A 368 7.37 -32.18 10.61
CA THR A 368 7.68 -30.87 11.21
C THR A 368 9.16 -30.56 11.17
N LEU A 369 9.46 -29.27 11.23
CA LEU A 369 10.81 -28.77 11.45
C LEU A 369 10.75 -27.57 12.40
N THR A 370 11.88 -27.24 13.01
CA THR A 370 12.00 -26.06 13.88
C THR A 370 13.03 -25.11 13.29
N LEU A 371 12.67 -23.83 13.22
CA LEU A 371 13.61 -22.74 12.95
C LEU A 371 13.90 -21.99 14.24
N VAL A 372 15.18 -21.72 14.50
CA VAL A 372 15.58 -20.80 15.56
C VAL A 372 15.23 -19.38 15.10
N ALA A 373 14.61 -18.60 15.96
CA ALA A 373 14.19 -17.24 15.66
C ALA A 373 14.22 -16.42 16.94
N ASP A 374 14.69 -15.18 16.85
CA ASP A 374 14.58 -14.20 17.93
C ASP A 374 13.30 -13.38 17.79
N GLN A 375 12.81 -13.27 16.55
CA GLN A 375 11.66 -12.46 16.18
C GLN A 375 10.84 -13.18 15.09
N VAL A 376 9.51 -13.14 15.23
CA VAL A 376 8.57 -13.69 14.26
C VAL A 376 7.60 -12.61 13.82
N PHE A 377 7.52 -12.34 12.52
CA PHE A 377 6.56 -11.39 11.96
C PHE A 377 5.35 -12.09 11.36
N LYS A 378 4.15 -11.65 11.75
CA LYS A 378 2.86 -12.08 11.19
C LYS A 378 2.53 -11.21 9.97
N ALA A 379 2.59 -11.79 8.77
CA ALA A 379 2.28 -11.15 7.48
C ALA A 379 1.23 -11.97 6.69
N ILE A 380 0.20 -12.44 7.40
CA ILE A 380 -0.84 -13.36 6.89
C ILE A 380 -2.14 -12.65 6.48
N GLY A 381 -2.02 -11.40 6.04
CA GLY A 381 -3.14 -10.57 5.57
C GLY A 381 -3.84 -9.78 6.67
N GLN A 382 -4.52 -8.72 6.24
CA GLN A 382 -5.32 -7.84 7.08
C GLN A 382 -6.82 -8.13 6.91
N SER A 383 -7.61 -7.72 7.90
CA SER A 383 -9.06 -7.90 7.91
C SER A 383 -9.78 -6.60 8.21
N PHE A 384 -11.02 -6.49 7.74
CA PHE A 384 -11.85 -5.34 8.04
C PHE A 384 -12.37 -5.45 9.48
N VAL A 385 -12.42 -4.31 10.19
CA VAL A 385 -12.87 -4.25 11.58
C VAL A 385 -14.23 -3.57 11.62
N PRO A 386 -15.35 -4.32 11.58
CA PRO A 386 -16.68 -3.75 11.52
C PRO A 386 -17.12 -3.11 12.84
N ALA A 387 -16.39 -3.33 13.94
CA ALA A 387 -16.72 -2.79 15.26
C ALA A 387 -16.86 -1.26 15.26
N ALA A 388 -16.08 -0.56 14.43
CA ALA A 388 -16.21 0.90 14.26
C ALA A 388 -17.57 1.33 13.68
N LEU A 389 -18.29 0.42 13.00
CA LEU A 389 -19.63 0.65 12.45
C LEU A 389 -20.74 0.26 13.46
N ASN A 390 -20.45 -0.56 14.47
CA ASN A 390 -21.45 -1.12 15.39
C ASN A 390 -21.99 -0.12 16.42
N GLY A 391 -21.41 1.08 16.52
CA GLY A 391 -21.85 2.15 17.42
C GLY A 391 -22.86 3.12 16.80
N SER A 392 -23.20 2.97 15.52
CA SER A 392 -24.26 3.76 14.89
C SER A 392 -25.62 3.07 14.95
N GLU A 393 -26.69 3.85 15.07
CA GLU A 393 -28.07 3.35 14.93
C GLU A 393 -28.33 2.70 13.55
N ALA A 394 -27.47 2.99 12.56
CA ALA A 394 -27.53 2.45 11.22
C ALA A 394 -26.49 1.32 11.02
N SER A 395 -26.92 0.20 10.42
CA SER A 395 -26.04 -0.93 10.08
C SER A 395 -25.76 -0.98 8.57
N ILE A 396 -24.49 -1.07 8.19
CA ILE A 396 -24.06 -1.29 6.81
C ILE A 396 -24.02 -2.79 6.51
N GLU A 397 -24.55 -3.21 5.36
CA GLU A 397 -24.42 -4.59 4.87
C GLU A 397 -22.96 -4.94 4.58
N LEU A 398 -22.53 -6.11 5.05
CA LEU A 398 -21.21 -6.66 4.77
C LEU A 398 -21.32 -7.88 3.85
N GLU A 399 -20.33 -8.04 2.99
CA GLU A 399 -20.15 -9.21 2.13
C GLU A 399 -18.75 -9.77 2.35
N ALA A 400 -18.66 -11.07 2.67
CA ALA A 400 -17.41 -11.75 3.06
C ALA A 400 -16.57 -10.99 4.12
N GLY A 401 -17.24 -10.29 5.04
CA GLY A 401 -16.59 -9.54 6.12
C GLY A 401 -16.08 -8.15 5.75
N ARG A 402 -16.32 -7.66 4.52
CA ARG A 402 -16.00 -6.29 4.08
C ARG A 402 -17.28 -5.53 3.70
N ILE A 403 -17.20 -4.20 3.53
CA ILE A 403 -18.36 -3.38 3.17
C ILE A 403 -18.87 -3.78 1.79
N LYS A 404 -20.17 -4.08 1.69
CA LYS A 404 -20.83 -4.34 0.41
C LYS A 404 -21.16 -3.02 -0.28
N VAL A 405 -20.80 -2.90 -1.54
CA VAL A 405 -21.12 -1.74 -2.38
C VAL A 405 -21.68 -2.15 -3.75
N ASP A 406 -22.45 -1.25 -4.36
CA ASP A 406 -22.80 -1.36 -5.78
C ASP A 406 -21.63 -0.90 -6.69
N ARG A 407 -21.85 -0.94 -8.02
CA ARG A 407 -20.86 -0.51 -9.02
C ARG A 407 -20.48 0.98 -8.94
N GLU A 408 -21.30 1.79 -8.29
CA GLU A 408 -21.06 3.22 -8.11
C GLU A 408 -20.54 3.54 -6.69
N GLY A 409 -20.14 2.51 -5.93
CA GLY A 409 -19.60 2.64 -4.58
C GLY A 409 -20.64 2.89 -3.49
N ARG A 410 -21.95 2.79 -3.78
CA ARG A 410 -23.01 3.02 -2.77
C ARG A 410 -23.12 1.85 -1.82
N THR A 411 -23.25 2.13 -0.54
CA THR A 411 -23.54 1.13 0.49
C THR A 411 -25.04 0.87 0.63
N SER A 412 -25.44 0.01 1.57
CA SER A 412 -26.85 -0.19 1.94
C SER A 412 -27.49 1.02 2.64
N LEU A 413 -26.71 2.02 3.06
CA LEU A 413 -27.20 3.23 3.73
C LEU A 413 -27.26 4.42 2.77
N ALA A 414 -28.37 5.15 2.82
CA ALA A 414 -28.52 6.41 2.10
C ALA A 414 -27.45 7.41 2.55
N LYS A 415 -26.94 8.20 1.60
CA LYS A 415 -25.86 9.18 1.78
C LYS A 415 -24.48 8.58 2.14
N VAL A 416 -24.31 7.26 2.09
CA VAL A 416 -23.03 6.60 2.44
C VAL A 416 -22.49 5.78 1.28
N TRP A 417 -21.25 6.07 0.91
CA TRP A 417 -20.45 5.37 -0.08
C TRP A 417 -19.18 4.78 0.56
N ALA A 418 -18.53 3.83 -0.12
CA ALA A 418 -17.25 3.28 0.31
C ALA A 418 -16.36 2.90 -0.87
N GLY A 419 -15.04 2.89 -0.64
CA GLY A 419 -14.03 2.47 -1.63
C GLY A 419 -12.67 2.21 -0.99
N GLY A 420 -11.77 1.59 -1.75
CA GLY A 420 -10.49 1.07 -1.24
C GLY A 420 -10.65 -0.27 -0.51
N ASP A 421 -9.62 -0.72 0.18
CA ASP A 421 -9.53 -2.08 0.71
C ASP A 421 -10.67 -2.49 1.68
N CYS A 422 -11.39 -1.52 2.25
CA CYS A 422 -12.52 -1.79 3.14
C CYS A 422 -13.77 -2.34 2.42
N ILE A 423 -13.83 -2.30 1.08
CA ILE A 423 -14.94 -2.88 0.31
C ILE A 423 -14.66 -4.32 -0.11
N PHE A 424 -15.74 -5.07 -0.34
CA PHE A 424 -15.65 -6.39 -0.96
C PHE A 424 -15.30 -6.29 -2.46
N GLY A 425 -14.46 -7.21 -2.96
CA GLY A 425 -14.19 -7.37 -4.39
C GLY A 425 -13.16 -6.42 -5.01
N GLY A 426 -12.25 -5.84 -4.22
CA GLY A 426 -11.09 -5.07 -4.71
C GLY A 426 -9.78 -5.86 -4.71
N ASP A 427 -8.73 -5.27 -5.28
CA ASP A 427 -7.40 -5.91 -5.46
C ASP A 427 -6.39 -5.61 -4.34
N ASP A 428 -6.78 -4.81 -3.34
CA ASP A 428 -5.90 -4.35 -2.25
C ASP A 428 -4.59 -3.68 -2.74
N LEU A 429 -4.64 -3.00 -3.90
CA LEU A 429 -3.55 -2.22 -4.49
C LEU A 429 -3.80 -0.72 -4.37
N THR A 430 -2.75 0.07 -4.13
CA THR A 430 -2.83 1.55 -4.06
C THR A 430 -3.55 2.15 -5.26
N VAL A 431 -3.22 1.70 -6.49
CA VAL A 431 -3.84 2.20 -7.73
C VAL A 431 -5.32 1.83 -7.85
N SER A 432 -5.73 0.64 -7.39
CA SER A 432 -7.14 0.23 -7.36
C SER A 432 -7.92 1.06 -6.34
N ALA A 433 -7.34 1.33 -5.17
CA ALA A 433 -7.94 2.21 -4.17
C ALA A 433 -8.11 3.65 -4.69
N VAL A 434 -7.14 4.19 -5.44
CA VAL A 434 -7.26 5.51 -6.08
C VAL A 434 -8.39 5.53 -7.10
N ALA A 435 -8.47 4.52 -7.98
CA ALA A 435 -9.52 4.40 -8.98
C ALA A 435 -10.91 4.38 -8.31
N GLN A 436 -11.09 3.54 -7.29
CA GLN A 436 -12.34 3.44 -6.55
C GLN A 436 -12.71 4.75 -5.85
N GLY A 437 -11.76 5.43 -5.21
CA GLY A 437 -11.99 6.73 -4.58
C GLY A 437 -12.42 7.79 -5.60
N ARG A 438 -11.72 7.87 -6.73
CA ARG A 438 -12.04 8.77 -7.85
C ARG A 438 -13.45 8.50 -8.41
N ASP A 439 -13.76 7.26 -8.73
CA ASP A 439 -15.00 6.90 -9.41
C ASP A 439 -16.22 7.04 -8.49
N THR A 440 -16.03 6.72 -7.21
CA THR A 440 -17.06 6.91 -6.18
C THR A 440 -17.32 8.40 -5.92
N ALA A 441 -16.31 9.26 -5.98
CA ALA A 441 -16.50 10.70 -5.89
C ALA A 441 -17.39 11.26 -7.02
N GLU A 442 -17.30 10.71 -8.24
CA GLU A 442 -18.21 11.08 -9.33
C GLU A 442 -19.67 10.65 -9.03
N SER A 443 -19.87 9.49 -8.41
CA SER A 443 -21.18 9.01 -7.94
C SER A 443 -21.77 9.94 -6.88
N ILE A 444 -20.97 10.34 -5.89
CA ILE A 444 -21.35 11.32 -4.86
C ILE A 444 -21.73 12.65 -5.49
N HIS A 445 -20.88 13.19 -6.38
CA HIS A 445 -21.15 14.47 -7.03
C HIS A 445 -22.48 14.45 -7.82
N ARG A 446 -22.75 13.42 -8.63
CA ARG A 446 -24.04 13.25 -9.33
C ARG A 446 -25.21 13.24 -8.34
N SER A 447 -25.09 12.48 -7.25
CA SER A 447 -26.15 12.39 -6.23
C SER A 447 -26.44 13.72 -5.54
N LEU A 448 -25.45 14.59 -5.39
CA LEU A 448 -25.59 15.88 -4.69
C LEU A 448 -26.06 17.04 -5.59
N THR A 449 -25.97 16.88 -6.91
CA THR A 449 -26.24 17.94 -7.89
C THR A 449 -27.46 17.69 -8.77
N GLN A 450 -27.89 16.43 -8.89
CA GLN A 450 -29.07 16.04 -9.66
C GLN A 450 -30.29 15.73 -8.77
N GLY A 451 -30.13 15.86 -7.44
CA GLY A 451 -31.15 15.57 -6.43
C GLY A 451 -31.91 16.79 -5.93
#